data_AF-A0A920NEH2-F1
#
_entry.id   AF-A0A920NEH2-F1
#
_cell.length_a   1.000
_cell.length_b   1.000
_cell.length_c   1.000
_cell.angle_alpha   90.00
_cell.angle_beta   90.00
_cell.angle_gamma   90.00
#
_symmetry.space_group_name_H-M   'P 1'
#
loop_
_entity.id
_entity.type
_entity.pdbx_description
1 polymer ?
#
loop_
_entity_poly.entity_id
_entity_poly.type
_entity_poly.pdbx_seq_one_letter_code
_entity_poly.pdbx_strand_id
1 'polypeptide(L)'
;MIELGWNPYQKDHEDANGQFEMNWDYSDCLTTGDRHVFFLKFLVKTLAEKHGLRAKIFFPKPFQNLTGNGCHAHISLWEANKINFFESGEKLGLSKIAYNFLGGIMKFAQPLTAFFNPPKK
;
A
#
# COMPACT_ATOMS: atom_id res chain seq x y z
N MET A 1 12.45 -9.80 -5.38
CA MET A 1 11.00 -9.97 -5.15
C MET A 1 10.49 -11.28 -5.72
N ILE A 2 10.79 -11.61 -6.99
CA ILE A 2 10.49 -12.95 -7.56
C ILE A 2 11.23 -14.05 -6.77
N GLU A 3 12.55 -13.91 -6.57
CA GLU A 3 13.34 -14.84 -5.74
C GLU A 3 12.93 -14.86 -4.26
N LEU A 4 12.30 -13.78 -3.78
CA LEU A 4 11.80 -13.69 -2.40
C LEU A 4 10.40 -14.32 -2.27
N GLY A 5 9.79 -14.79 -3.37
CA GLY A 5 8.47 -15.40 -3.37
C GLY A 5 7.32 -14.41 -3.14
N TRP A 6 7.51 -13.13 -3.49
CA TRP A 6 6.50 -12.09 -3.26
C TRP A 6 5.55 -11.89 -4.45
N ASN A 7 5.79 -12.58 -5.57
CA ASN A 7 4.97 -12.49 -6.80
C ASN A 7 4.64 -11.04 -7.19
N PRO A 8 5.63 -10.24 -7.60
CA PRO A 8 5.35 -8.92 -8.13
C PRO A 8 4.61 -9.06 -9.46
N TYR A 9 3.38 -8.54 -9.53
CA TYR A 9 2.55 -8.67 -10.73
C TYR A 9 2.64 -7.43 -11.63
N GLN A 10 2.92 -6.25 -11.08
CA GLN A 10 3.01 -5.01 -11.84
C GLN A 10 4.14 -4.12 -11.33
N LYS A 11 4.85 -3.52 -12.29
CA LYS A 11 5.78 -2.41 -12.08
C LYS A 11 5.37 -1.31 -13.05
N ASP A 12 5.25 -0.09 -12.59
CA ASP A 12 4.85 1.02 -13.44
C ASP A 12 5.72 2.25 -13.22
N HIS A 13 5.88 3.05 -14.29
CA HIS A 13 6.39 4.41 -14.16
C HIS A 13 5.19 5.31 -13.91
N GLU A 14 5.22 5.99 -12.77
CA GLU A 14 4.11 6.83 -12.32
C GLU A 14 4.08 8.19 -13.04
N ASP A 15 3.14 9.05 -12.64
CA ASP A 15 2.89 10.35 -13.29
C ASP A 15 4.05 11.35 -13.18
N ALA A 16 4.92 11.24 -12.17
CA ALA A 16 6.09 12.12 -12.03
C ALA A 16 7.38 11.50 -12.57
N ASN A 17 8.25 12.36 -13.10
CA ASN A 17 9.57 11.96 -13.58
C ASN A 17 10.39 11.26 -12.48
N GLY A 18 10.72 9.99 -12.70
CA GLY A 18 11.47 9.16 -11.77
C GLY A 18 10.66 8.63 -10.59
N GLN A 19 9.33 8.67 -10.69
CA GLN A 19 8.41 8.01 -9.77
C GLN A 19 8.07 6.61 -10.31
N PHE A 20 8.13 5.61 -9.43
CA PHE A 20 7.88 4.22 -9.80
C PHE A 20 7.01 3.55 -8.75
N GLU A 21 6.04 2.77 -9.21
CA GLU A 21 5.20 1.92 -8.38
C GLU A 21 5.59 0.45 -8.58
N MET A 22 5.55 -0.31 -7.49
CA MET A 22 5.76 -1.75 -7.51
C MET A 22 4.66 -2.42 -6.69
N ASN A 23 3.90 -3.28 -7.35
CA ASN A 23 2.81 -4.01 -6.75
C ASN A 23 3.12 -5.50 -6.66
N TRP A 24 2.67 -6.12 -5.57
CA TRP A 24 2.89 -7.53 -5.27
C TRP A 24 1.66 -8.15 -4.63
N ASP A 25 1.61 -9.49 -4.63
CA ASP A 25 0.46 -10.23 -4.11
C ASP A 25 0.16 -9.93 -2.64
N TYR A 26 -1.13 -9.85 -2.32
CA TYR A 26 -1.60 -9.64 -0.95
C TYR A 26 -1.26 -10.84 -0.05
N SER A 27 -1.06 -10.57 1.24
CA SER A 27 -0.78 -11.58 2.25
C SER A 27 -1.44 -11.15 3.57
N ASP A 28 -1.31 -11.99 4.60
CA ASP A 28 -1.67 -11.63 5.97
C ASP A 28 -1.17 -10.24 6.37
N CYS A 29 -1.93 -9.54 7.22
CA CYS A 29 -1.65 -8.15 7.59
C CYS A 29 -0.27 -7.97 8.22
N LEU A 30 0.18 -8.90 9.07
CA LEU A 30 1.47 -8.81 9.72
C LEU A 30 2.61 -9.03 8.72
N THR A 31 2.47 -10.07 7.90
CA THR A 31 3.47 -10.37 6.85
C THR A 31 3.57 -9.23 5.84
N THR A 32 2.43 -8.64 5.45
CA THR A 32 2.40 -7.49 4.52
C THR A 32 3.06 -6.27 5.16
N GLY A 33 2.85 -6.03 6.46
CA GLY A 33 3.52 -4.97 7.20
C GLY A 33 5.04 -5.12 7.20
N ASP A 34 5.55 -6.32 7.52
CA ASP A 34 6.98 -6.61 7.51
C ASP A 34 7.58 -6.45 6.10
N ARG A 35 6.91 -6.98 5.07
CA ARG A 35 7.31 -6.83 3.67
C ARG A 35 7.36 -5.36 3.26
N HIS A 36 6.36 -4.57 3.63
CA HIS A 36 6.30 -3.16 3.32
C HIS A 36 7.46 -2.39 3.96
N VAL A 37 7.72 -2.60 5.26
CA VAL A 37 8.86 -1.96 5.95
C VAL A 37 10.18 -2.39 5.32
N PHE A 38 10.36 -3.67 5.04
CA PHE A 38 11.57 -4.21 4.41
C PHE A 38 11.80 -3.59 3.02
N PHE A 39 10.76 -3.56 2.20
CA PHE A 39 10.79 -3.00 0.85
C PHE A 39 11.18 -1.52 0.87
N LEU A 40 10.44 -0.70 1.62
CA LEU A 40 10.63 0.75 1.64
C LEU A 40 11.98 1.15 2.25
N LYS A 41 12.37 0.55 3.38
CA LYS A 41 13.53 1.03 4.16
C LYS A 41 14.84 0.41 3.71
N PHE A 42 14.84 -0.85 3.29
CA PHE A 42 16.07 -1.59 3.04
C PHE A 42 16.26 -1.87 1.56
N LEU A 43 15.32 -2.58 0.92
CA LEU A 43 15.52 -3.06 -0.45
C LEU A 43 15.72 -1.91 -1.45
N VAL A 44 14.78 -0.97 -1.51
CA VAL A 44 14.83 0.14 -2.47
C VAL A 44 16.02 1.06 -2.20
N LYS A 45 16.27 1.36 -0.91
CA LYS A 45 17.37 2.24 -0.51
C LYS A 45 18.74 1.64 -0.88
N THR A 46 18.99 0.39 -0.52
CA THR A 46 20.27 -0.27 -0.78
C THR A 46 20.51 -0.47 -2.28
N LEU A 47 19.48 -0.80 -3.05
CA LEU A 47 19.60 -0.91 -4.51
C LEU A 47 19.90 0.44 -5.15
N ALA A 48 19.19 1.49 -4.76
CA ALA A 48 19.45 2.84 -5.27
C ALA A 48 20.90 3.27 -4.98
N GLU A 49 21.35 3.09 -3.73
CA GLU A 49 22.72 3.43 -3.30
C GLU A 49 23.78 2.64 -4.08
N LYS A 50 23.53 1.36 -4.36
CA LYS A 50 24.42 0.52 -5.20
C LYS A 50 24.55 1.05 -6.63
N HIS A 51 23.50 1.65 -7.17
CA HIS A 51 23.51 2.28 -8.49
C HIS A 51 23.97 3.74 -8.47
N GLY A 52 24.51 4.23 -7.34
CA GLY A 52 24.95 5.63 -7.20
C GLY A 52 23.80 6.63 -7.16
N LEU A 53 22.56 6.16 -7.07
CA LEU A 53 21.36 6.97 -6.99
C LEU A 53 20.94 7.11 -5.54
N ARG A 54 20.35 8.25 -5.19
CA ARG A 54 19.70 8.42 -3.89
C ARG A 54 18.21 8.35 -4.11
N ALA A 55 17.58 7.26 -3.69
CA ALA A 55 16.12 7.24 -3.61
C ALA A 55 15.72 8.37 -2.63
N LYS A 56 15.01 9.40 -3.10
CA LYS A 56 14.36 10.39 -2.22
C LYS A 56 13.14 9.69 -1.62
N ILE A 57 13.46 8.87 -0.62
CA ILE A 57 12.66 7.81 0.02
C ILE A 57 11.29 8.33 0.47
N PHE A 58 10.23 7.81 -0.18
CA PHE A 58 8.82 7.77 0.24
C PHE A 58 8.25 9.01 0.94
N PHE A 59 8.73 10.20 0.57
CA PHE A 59 8.11 11.42 1.03
C PHE A 59 6.76 11.59 0.34
N PRO A 60 5.68 11.92 1.08
CA PRO A 60 4.36 12.11 0.49
C PRO A 60 4.38 13.15 -0.63
N LYS A 61 5.23 14.17 -0.51
CA LYS A 61 5.42 15.21 -1.53
C LYS A 61 6.89 15.62 -1.59
N PRO A 62 7.71 15.03 -2.48
CA PRO A 62 9.13 15.36 -2.60
C PRO A 62 9.36 16.67 -3.37
N PHE A 63 8.46 16.99 -4.31
CA PHE A 63 8.51 18.22 -5.11
C PHE A 63 7.13 18.89 -5.06
N GLN A 64 7.10 20.22 -4.88
CA GLN A 64 5.84 20.96 -4.79
C GLN A 64 5.02 20.89 -6.08
N ASN A 65 5.71 20.89 -7.24
CA ASN A 65 5.09 21.01 -8.56
C ASN A 65 4.82 19.67 -9.27
N LEU A 66 5.23 18.53 -8.70
CA LEU A 66 5.04 17.19 -9.29
C LEU A 66 4.11 16.36 -8.41
N THR A 67 3.57 15.26 -8.91
CA THR A 67 2.68 14.36 -8.16
C THR A 67 3.32 13.84 -6.87
N GLY A 68 2.48 13.57 -5.87
CA GLY A 68 2.90 13.03 -4.58
C GLY A 68 3.04 11.51 -4.64
N ASN A 69 3.64 10.93 -3.60
CA ASN A 69 3.67 9.49 -3.42
C ASN A 69 2.56 9.09 -2.45
N GLY A 70 1.65 8.24 -2.90
CA GLY A 70 0.65 7.58 -2.07
C GLY A 70 1.11 6.18 -1.66
N CYS A 71 0.50 5.64 -0.60
CA CYS A 71 0.59 4.23 -0.26
C CYS A 71 -0.83 3.69 -0.16
N HIS A 72 -1.39 3.25 -1.28
CA HIS A 72 -2.73 2.66 -1.29
C HIS A 72 -2.69 1.30 -0.59
N ALA A 73 -3.68 1.06 0.28
CA ALA A 73 -3.80 -0.20 1.02
C ALA A 73 -5.12 -0.87 0.65
N HIS A 74 -5.02 -2.08 0.08
CA HIS A 74 -6.16 -2.93 -0.21
C HIS A 74 -6.44 -3.80 1.02
N ILE A 75 -7.65 -3.70 1.58
CA ILE A 75 -8.04 -4.42 2.79
C ILE A 75 -9.24 -5.32 2.46
N SER A 76 -9.14 -6.58 2.84
CA SER A 76 -10.21 -7.56 2.73
C SER A 76 -10.27 -8.41 4.00
N LEU A 77 -11.46 -8.85 4.37
CA LEU A 77 -11.68 -9.71 5.53
C LEU A 77 -12.02 -11.12 5.06
N TRP A 78 -11.22 -12.09 5.48
CA TRP A 78 -11.36 -13.49 5.10
C TRP A 78 -11.63 -14.36 6.32
N GLU A 79 -12.51 -15.35 6.17
CA GLU A 79 -12.62 -16.45 7.13
C GLU A 79 -11.49 -17.48 6.93
N ALA A 80 -11.22 -18.30 7.94
CA ALA A 80 -10.20 -19.36 7.89
C ALA A 80 -10.35 -20.31 6.67
N ASN A 81 -11.56 -20.43 6.13
CA ASN A 81 -11.87 -21.23 4.93
C ASN A 81 -11.72 -20.45 3.60
N LYS A 82 -11.03 -19.31 3.60
CA LYS A 82 -10.85 -18.42 2.43
C LYS A 82 -12.16 -17.90 1.84
N ILE A 83 -13.19 -17.74 2.67
CA ILE A 83 -14.43 -17.06 2.27
C ILE A 83 -14.24 -15.56 2.55
N ASN A 84 -14.41 -14.73 1.53
CA ASN A 84 -14.31 -13.29 1.65
C ASN A 84 -15.62 -12.72 2.23
N PHE A 85 -15.57 -12.17 3.44
CA PHE A 85 -16.75 -11.56 4.08
C PHE A 85 -17.21 -10.29 3.39
N PHE A 86 -16.39 -9.66 2.57
CA PHE A 86 -16.76 -8.44 1.86
C PHE A 86 -17.49 -8.72 0.55
N GLU A 87 -17.41 -9.93 0.03
CA GLU A 87 -18.05 -10.29 -1.22
C GLU A 87 -19.51 -10.68 -0.98
N SER A 88 -20.41 -10.18 -1.84
CA SER A 88 -21.80 -10.59 -1.90
C SER A 88 -22.26 -10.58 -3.35
N GLY A 89 -23.17 -11.48 -3.73
CA GLY A 89 -23.79 -11.50 -5.06
C GLY A 89 -24.76 -10.34 -5.33
N GLU A 90 -24.76 -9.31 -4.48
CA GLU A 90 -25.59 -8.11 -4.67
C GLU A 90 -25.04 -7.20 -5.79
N LYS A 91 -25.85 -6.21 -6.18
CA LYS A 91 -25.67 -5.37 -7.38
C LYS A 91 -24.30 -4.66 -7.50
N LEU A 92 -23.61 -4.43 -6.37
CA LEU A 92 -22.28 -3.80 -6.31
C LEU A 92 -21.18 -4.76 -5.82
N GLY A 93 -21.48 -6.05 -5.67
CA GLY A 93 -20.50 -7.06 -5.23
C GLY A 93 -20.14 -7.03 -3.74
N LEU A 94 -20.73 -6.12 -2.96
CA LEU A 94 -20.34 -5.85 -1.57
C LEU A 94 -21.37 -6.34 -0.56
N SER A 95 -20.90 -7.01 0.49
CA SER A 95 -21.73 -7.47 1.60
C SER A 95 -22.11 -6.35 2.56
N LYS A 96 -23.12 -6.59 3.41
CA LYS A 96 -23.47 -5.67 4.51
C LYS A 96 -22.30 -5.40 5.45
N ILE A 97 -21.42 -6.38 5.64
CA ILE A 97 -20.21 -6.23 6.48
C ILE A 97 -19.22 -5.28 5.81
N ALA A 98 -19.02 -5.37 4.49
CA ALA A 98 -18.18 -4.44 3.74
C ALA A 98 -18.68 -2.99 3.86
N TYR A 99 -20.00 -2.78 3.75
CA TYR A 99 -20.58 -1.44 3.92
C TYR A 99 -20.40 -0.91 5.35
N ASN A 100 -20.57 -1.75 6.36
CA ASN A 100 -20.34 -1.36 7.76
C ASN A 100 -18.86 -1.01 8.00
N PHE A 101 -17.94 -1.77 7.40
CA PHE A 101 -16.50 -1.49 7.46
C PHE A 101 -16.15 -0.15 6.80
N LEU A 102 -16.69 0.11 5.61
CA LEU A 102 -16.53 1.39 4.91
C LEU A 102 -17.09 2.56 5.74
N GLY A 103 -18.28 2.41 6.32
CA GLY A 103 -18.87 3.40 7.21
C GLY A 103 -18.02 3.68 8.44
N GLY A 104 -17.36 2.65 8.99
CA GLY A 104 -16.38 2.79 10.06
C GLY A 104 -15.17 3.63 9.65
N ILE A 105 -14.58 3.33 8.48
CA ILE A 105 -13.45 4.09 7.94
C ILE A 105 -13.84 5.56 7.73
N MET A 106 -14.99 5.83 7.12
CA MET A 106 -15.45 7.20 6.87
C MET A 106 -15.69 7.96 8.18
N LYS A 107 -16.28 7.32 9.19
CA LYS A 107 -16.51 7.94 10.51
C LYS A 107 -15.21 8.30 11.23
N PHE A 108 -14.18 7.46 11.11
CA PHE A 108 -12.89 7.64 11.80
C PHE A 108 -11.79 8.19 10.88
N ALA A 109 -12.12 8.70 9.69
CA ALA A 109 -11.14 9.18 8.73
C ALA A 109 -10.21 10.28 9.30
N GLN A 110 -10.77 11.25 10.02
CA GLN A 110 -10.01 12.32 10.69
C GLN A 110 -8.99 11.79 11.72
N PRO A 111 -9.39 11.03 12.76
CA PRO A 111 -8.42 10.52 13.73
C PRO A 111 -7.43 9.52 13.11
N LEU A 112 -7.85 8.71 12.14
CA LEU A 112 -6.96 7.80 11.42
C LEU A 112 -5.91 8.52 10.58
N THR A 113 -6.18 9.75 10.16
CA THR A 113 -5.22 10.58 9.41
C THR A 113 -3.94 10.80 10.20
N ALA A 114 -4.02 10.92 11.54
CA ALA A 114 -2.84 11.09 12.37
C ALA A 114 -1.89 9.87 12.33
N PHE A 115 -2.44 8.67 12.14
CA PHE A 115 -1.65 7.44 12.04
C PHE A 115 -1.17 7.17 10.62
N PHE A 116 -2.02 7.38 9.61
CA PHE A 116 -1.69 7.08 8.21
C PHE A 116 -0.87 8.17 7.53
N ASN A 117 -1.04 9.43 7.96
CA ASN A 117 -0.33 10.58 7.42
C ASN A 117 0.35 11.37 8.55
N PRO A 118 1.32 10.77 9.26
CA PRO A 118 2.03 11.49 10.31
C PRO A 118 2.81 12.67 9.69
N PRO A 119 2.74 13.87 10.30
CA PRO A 119 3.53 15.00 9.84
C PRO A 119 5.03 14.68 9.99
N LYS A 120 5.84 15.19 9.08
CA LYS A 120 7.29 15.17 9.27
C LYS A 120 7.64 15.89 10.57
N LYS A 121 8.48 15.26 11.39
CA LYS A 121 9.42 16.04 12.22
C LYS A 121 10.50 16.64 11.32
#